data_AF-A0A7C4BAI1-F1
#
_entry.id   AF-A0A7C4BAI1-F1
#
_cell.length_a   1.000
_cell.length_b   1.000
_cell.length_c   1.000
_cell.angle_alpha   90.00
_cell.angle_beta   90.00
_cell.angle_gamma   90.00
#
_symmetry.space_group_name_H-M   'P 1'
#
loop_
_entity.id
_entity.type
_entity.pdbx_description
1 polymer ?
#
loop_
_entity_poly.entity_id
_entity_poly.type
_entity_poly.pdbx_seq_one_letter_code
_entity_poly.pdbx_strand_id
1 'polypeptide(L)'
;MSRGFWTEQLALFVLESEGFEILGRREKILKGSSEIGEVDLVARKQGELYAVEVKSGKVSVTDVRQAFTNAKLLGAKPLILARGFSDDSAKALAEELGVQVILLPEYMHFVNMEELAELVEKVLTSILDRLLPAELPELCEEEIRVLEALARGSTFSEAARLAGLRDDELGKAVDGLREKGVL
;
A
#
# COMPACT_ATOMS: atom_id res chain seq x y z
N MET A 1 10.60 -9.63 0.67
CA MET A 1 10.31 -9.10 -0.69
C MET A 1 11.61 -8.60 -1.31
N SER A 2 11.70 -8.47 -2.63
CA SER A 2 12.92 -7.98 -3.30
C SER A 2 12.73 -6.54 -3.80
N ARG A 3 13.83 -5.78 -3.90
CA ARG A 3 13.85 -4.41 -4.48
C ARG A 3 13.19 -4.30 -5.86
N GLY A 4 13.22 -5.37 -6.67
CA GLY A 4 12.56 -5.41 -7.98
C GLY A 4 11.03 -5.31 -7.87
N PHE A 5 10.43 -6.02 -6.91
CA PHE A 5 8.99 -6.02 -6.69
C PHE A 5 8.44 -4.62 -6.39
N TRP A 6 9.11 -3.86 -5.51
CA TRP A 6 8.68 -2.50 -5.17
C TRP A 6 8.86 -1.51 -6.32
N THR A 7 9.87 -1.74 -7.17
CA THR A 7 10.06 -0.93 -8.38
C THR A 7 8.90 -1.16 -9.36
N GLU A 8 8.45 -2.41 -9.54
CA GLU A 8 7.26 -2.72 -10.33
C GLU A 8 5.98 -2.10 -9.73
N GLN A 9 5.78 -2.18 -8.40
CA GLN A 9 4.62 -1.56 -7.73
C GLN A 9 4.55 -0.05 -7.95
N LEU A 10 5.70 0.61 -7.83
CA LEU A 10 5.80 2.04 -8.07
C LEU A 10 5.54 2.38 -9.54
N ALA A 11 6.06 1.58 -10.47
CA ALA A 11 5.83 1.79 -11.90
C ALA A 11 4.35 1.72 -12.25
N LEU A 12 3.60 0.79 -11.65
CA LEU A 12 2.15 0.69 -11.80
C LEU A 12 1.45 1.99 -11.36
N PHE A 13 1.76 2.47 -10.16
CA PHE A 13 1.18 3.72 -9.65
C PHE A 13 1.49 4.92 -10.56
N VAL A 14 2.74 5.05 -11.03
CA VAL A 14 3.13 6.14 -11.93
C VAL A 14 2.36 6.05 -13.25
N LEU A 15 2.29 4.87 -13.86
CA LEU A 15 1.54 4.66 -15.10
C LEU A 15 0.05 4.96 -14.94
N GLU A 16 -0.58 4.48 -13.88
CA GLU A 16 -2.00 4.75 -13.60
C GLU A 16 -2.25 6.25 -13.39
N SER A 17 -1.36 6.94 -12.67
CA SER A 17 -1.44 8.40 -12.46
C SER A 17 -1.28 9.20 -13.75
N GLU A 18 -0.52 8.66 -14.70
CA GLU A 18 -0.36 9.18 -16.06
C GLU A 18 -1.52 8.78 -17.00
N GLY A 19 -2.54 8.08 -16.50
CA GLY A 19 -3.74 7.70 -17.26
C GLY A 19 -3.56 6.47 -18.14
N PHE A 20 -2.62 5.58 -17.82
CA PHE A 20 -2.53 4.26 -18.44
C PHE A 20 -3.46 3.26 -17.74
N GLU A 21 -4.07 2.38 -18.51
CA GLU A 21 -4.78 1.18 -18.07
C GLU A 21 -3.82 -0.01 -18.12
N ILE A 22 -3.60 -0.71 -17.00
CA ILE A 22 -2.71 -1.89 -16.96
C ILE A 22 -3.48 -3.13 -17.38
N LEU A 23 -2.99 -3.83 -18.41
CA LEU A 23 -3.65 -5.00 -19.00
C LEU A 23 -3.05 -6.33 -18.56
N GLY A 24 -1.74 -6.35 -18.27
CA GLY A 24 -1.00 -7.57 -17.96
C GLY A 24 0.34 -7.27 -17.30
N ARG A 25 0.90 -8.28 -16.63
CA ARG A 25 2.20 -8.20 -15.95
C ARG A 25 3.01 -9.45 -16.31
N ARG A 26 4.32 -9.29 -16.50
CA ARG A 26 5.27 -10.36 -16.86
C ARG A 26 4.78 -11.18 -18.04
N GLU A 27 4.42 -10.46 -19.10
CA GLU A 27 3.83 -11.05 -20.29
C GLU A 27 4.91 -11.68 -21.15
N LYS A 28 4.81 -12.99 -21.30
CA LYS A 28 5.74 -13.79 -22.11
C LYS A 28 5.37 -13.70 -23.58
N ILE A 29 6.35 -13.42 -24.41
CA ILE A 29 6.21 -13.38 -25.86
C ILE A 29 6.55 -14.77 -26.40
N LEU A 30 5.54 -15.47 -26.93
CA LEU A 30 5.68 -16.83 -27.44
C LEU A 30 5.70 -16.86 -28.97
N LYS A 31 6.59 -17.67 -29.55
CA LYS A 31 6.56 -18.07 -30.95
C LYS A 31 6.46 -19.59 -31.04
N GLY A 32 5.24 -20.09 -31.20
CA GLY A 32 4.95 -21.51 -31.02
C GLY A 32 5.05 -21.89 -29.55
N SER A 33 5.91 -22.85 -29.20
CA SER A 33 6.18 -23.25 -27.81
C SER A 33 7.40 -22.56 -27.20
N SER A 34 8.15 -21.76 -27.98
CA SER A 34 9.35 -21.08 -27.52
C SER A 34 9.04 -19.69 -27.00
N GLU A 35 9.51 -19.39 -25.80
CA GLU A 35 9.56 -18.04 -25.24
C GLU A 35 10.72 -17.28 -25.90
N ILE A 36 10.39 -16.17 -26.55
CA ILE A 36 11.34 -15.36 -27.33
C ILE A 36 11.55 -13.96 -26.74
N GLY A 37 10.85 -13.63 -25.65
CA GLY A 37 10.96 -12.39 -24.92
C GLY A 37 9.95 -12.31 -23.78
N GLU A 38 10.09 -11.30 -22.95
CA GLU A 38 9.19 -10.97 -21.85
C GLU A 38 9.10 -9.44 -21.76
N VAL A 39 7.93 -8.94 -21.34
CA VAL A 39 7.76 -7.54 -20.97
C VAL A 39 7.20 -7.45 -19.56
N ASP A 40 7.72 -6.51 -18.77
CA ASP A 40 7.32 -6.37 -17.37
C ASP A 40 5.84 -6.03 -17.26
N LEU A 41 5.33 -5.13 -18.11
CA LEU A 41 3.92 -4.74 -18.15
C LEU A 41 3.42 -4.54 -19.57
N VAL A 42 2.13 -4.78 -19.77
CA VAL A 42 1.38 -4.34 -20.94
C VAL A 42 0.34 -3.33 -20.49
N ALA A 43 0.32 -2.16 -21.12
CA ALA A 43 -0.55 -1.06 -20.74
C ALA A 43 -1.21 -0.41 -21.96
N ARG A 44 -2.33 0.29 -21.75
CA ARG A 44 -3.05 1.03 -22.79
C ARG A 44 -3.24 2.48 -22.38
N LYS A 45 -3.00 3.42 -23.29
CA LYS A 45 -3.33 4.84 -23.10
C LYS A 45 -3.82 5.43 -24.41
N GLN A 46 -4.97 6.10 -24.38
CA GLN A 46 -5.58 6.73 -25.56
C GLN A 46 -5.74 5.77 -26.77
N GLY A 47 -6.10 4.51 -26.51
CA GLY A 47 -6.28 3.47 -27.53
C GLY A 47 -4.99 2.82 -28.03
N GLU A 48 -3.83 3.31 -27.61
CA GLU A 48 -2.52 2.77 -28.00
C GLU A 48 -2.02 1.76 -26.99
N LEU A 49 -1.47 0.65 -27.48
CA LEU A 49 -0.89 -0.42 -26.66
C LEU A 49 0.61 -0.14 -26.43
N TYR A 50 1.06 -0.29 -25.19
CA TYR A 50 2.44 -0.09 -24.78
C TYR A 50 3.00 -1.37 -24.14
N ALA A 51 4.21 -1.73 -24.55
CA ALA A 51 5.04 -2.70 -23.89
C ALA A 51 6.01 -1.95 -23.00
N VAL A 52 5.88 -2.14 -21.68
CA VAL A 52 6.60 -1.36 -20.69
C VAL A 52 7.70 -2.21 -20.05
N GLU A 53 8.92 -1.68 -20.07
CA GLU A 53 10.06 -2.20 -19.31
C GLU A 53 10.29 -1.30 -18.09
N VAL A 54 10.50 -1.90 -16.92
CA VAL A 54 10.71 -1.20 -15.66
C VAL A 54 12.15 -1.39 -15.20
N LYS A 55 12.89 -0.29 -15.11
CA LYS A 55 14.27 -0.28 -14.61
C LYS A 55 14.38 0.45 -13.28
N SER A 56 14.98 -0.23 -12.32
CA SER A 56 15.32 0.35 -11.01
C SER A 56 16.46 1.36 -11.09
N GLY A 57 17.18 1.44 -12.20
CA GLY A 57 18.35 2.31 -12.40
C GLY A 57 18.24 3.22 -13.62
N LYS A 58 19.40 3.58 -14.16
CA LYS A 58 19.52 4.34 -15.41
C LYS A 58 19.40 3.40 -16.62
N VAL A 59 18.80 3.87 -17.70
CA VAL A 59 18.64 3.14 -18.97
C VAL A 59 19.95 3.12 -19.73
N SER A 60 20.40 1.93 -20.11
CA SER A 60 21.54 1.74 -21.02
C SER A 60 21.09 1.54 -22.47
N VAL A 61 22.03 1.62 -23.42
CA VAL A 61 21.80 1.29 -24.83
C VAL A 61 21.20 -0.12 -25.01
N THR A 62 21.63 -1.10 -24.20
CA THR A 62 21.11 -2.47 -24.25
C THR A 62 19.64 -2.51 -23.84
N ASP A 63 19.27 -1.79 -22.78
CA ASP A 63 17.87 -1.74 -22.32
C ASP A 63 16.95 -1.12 -23.38
N VAL A 64 17.41 -0.06 -24.06
CA VAL A 64 16.65 0.57 -25.17
C VAL A 64 16.39 -0.45 -26.29
N ARG A 65 17.43 -1.19 -26.71
CA ARG A 65 17.29 -2.21 -27.77
C ARG A 65 16.35 -3.33 -27.37
N GLN A 66 16.42 -3.78 -26.11
CA GLN A 66 15.56 -4.82 -25.59
C GLN A 66 14.09 -4.37 -25.56
N ALA A 67 13.81 -3.20 -24.98
CA ALA A 67 12.47 -2.65 -24.92
C ALA A 67 11.88 -2.45 -26.33
N PHE A 68 12.65 -1.89 -27.26
CA PHE A 68 12.24 -1.73 -28.66
C PHE A 68 11.92 -3.07 -29.32
N THR A 69 12.81 -4.05 -29.18
CA THR A 69 12.64 -5.37 -29.81
C THR A 69 11.42 -6.09 -29.26
N ASN A 70 11.25 -6.12 -27.94
CA ASN A 70 10.13 -6.81 -27.30
C ASN A 70 8.79 -6.13 -27.62
N ALA A 71 8.74 -4.80 -27.61
CA ALA A 71 7.55 -4.06 -28.01
C ALA A 71 7.15 -4.34 -29.46
N LYS A 72 8.14 -4.37 -30.37
CA LYS A 72 7.92 -4.71 -31.78
C LYS A 72 7.38 -6.13 -31.96
N LEU A 73 7.87 -7.10 -31.20
CA LEU A 73 7.38 -8.48 -31.24
C LEU A 73 5.91 -8.58 -30.78
N LEU A 74 5.48 -7.72 -29.86
CA LEU A 74 4.09 -7.64 -29.38
C LEU A 74 3.19 -6.73 -30.23
N GLY A 75 3.74 -5.99 -31.19
CA GLY A 75 2.99 -4.98 -31.94
C GLY A 75 2.55 -3.78 -31.09
N ALA A 76 3.30 -3.48 -30.04
CA ALA A 76 3.03 -2.38 -29.10
C ALA A 76 4.09 -1.27 -29.23
N LYS A 77 3.80 -0.09 -28.68
CA LYS A 77 4.76 1.02 -28.56
C LYS A 77 5.74 0.74 -27.40
N PRO A 78 7.05 0.92 -27.59
CA PRO A 78 8.02 0.74 -26.52
C PRO A 78 7.99 1.88 -25.51
N LEU A 79 7.94 1.52 -24.23
CA LEU A 79 8.01 2.45 -23.10
C LEU A 79 8.97 1.91 -22.04
N ILE A 80 9.83 2.76 -21.48
CA ILE A 80 10.68 2.43 -20.34
C ILE A 80 10.35 3.36 -19.18
N LEU A 81 10.15 2.81 -17.98
CA LEU A 81 10.22 3.58 -16.73
C LEU A 81 11.60 3.41 -16.11
N ALA A 82 12.27 4.52 -15.80
CA ALA A 82 13.63 4.48 -15.27
C ALA A 82 13.99 5.75 -14.50
N ARG A 83 15.17 5.78 -13.89
CA ARG A 83 15.68 6.94 -13.12
C ARG A 83 16.52 7.93 -13.95
N GLY A 84 16.61 7.73 -15.26
CA GLY A 84 17.46 8.53 -16.15
C GLY A 84 18.16 7.67 -17.20
N PHE A 85 19.04 8.28 -17.98
CA PHE A 85 19.91 7.60 -18.95
C PHE A 85 21.31 7.39 -18.38
N SER A 86 21.99 6.30 -18.77
CA SER A 86 23.37 6.03 -18.37
C SER A 86 24.35 7.02 -18.99
N ASP A 87 24.07 7.43 -20.22
CA ASP A 87 24.90 8.29 -21.07
C ASP A 87 24.04 8.88 -22.22
N ASP A 88 24.63 9.80 -22.97
CA ASP A 88 23.97 10.44 -24.13
C ASP A 88 23.71 9.48 -25.28
N SER A 89 24.45 8.37 -25.38
CA SER A 89 24.24 7.37 -26.45
C SER A 89 22.94 6.61 -26.22
N ALA A 90 22.62 6.26 -24.97
CA ALA A 90 21.36 5.64 -24.60
C ALA A 90 20.17 6.56 -24.90
N LYS A 91 20.32 7.85 -24.60
CA LYS A 91 19.30 8.87 -24.90
C LYS A 91 19.08 9.03 -26.40
N ALA A 92 20.15 9.24 -27.16
CA ALA A 92 20.08 9.41 -28.61
C ALA A 92 19.45 8.18 -29.30
N LEU A 93 19.78 6.97 -28.84
CA LEU A 93 19.17 5.76 -29.40
C LEU A 93 17.67 5.64 -29.07
N ALA A 94 17.26 6.03 -27.86
CA ALA A 94 15.85 5.99 -27.49
C ALA A 94 15.02 6.94 -28.37
N GLU A 95 15.55 8.14 -28.63
CA GLU A 95 14.94 9.12 -29.55
C GLU A 95 14.86 8.57 -30.99
N GLU A 96 15.95 8.01 -31.52
CA GLU A 96 16.01 7.44 -32.88
C GLU A 96 15.03 6.27 -33.07
N LEU A 97 14.90 5.39 -32.07
CA LEU A 97 14.02 4.22 -32.14
C LEU A 97 12.58 4.52 -31.71
N GLY A 98 12.27 5.74 -31.29
CA GLY A 98 10.95 6.12 -30.78
C GLY A 98 10.57 5.41 -29.47
N VAL A 99 11.57 5.05 -28.66
CA VAL A 99 11.38 4.46 -27.32
C VAL A 99 11.06 5.58 -26.34
N GLN A 100 9.83 5.57 -25.82
CA GLN A 100 9.43 6.53 -24.81
C GLN A 100 10.10 6.19 -23.48
N VAL A 101 10.56 7.21 -22.75
CA VAL A 101 11.14 7.04 -21.42
C VAL A 101 10.44 7.98 -20.44
N ILE A 102 9.76 7.39 -19.46
CA ILE A 102 9.19 8.13 -18.32
C ILE A 102 10.20 8.06 -17.18
N LEU A 103 10.61 9.23 -16.70
CA LEU A 103 11.53 9.34 -15.58
C LEU A 103 10.76 9.25 -14.26
N LEU A 104 11.20 8.35 -13.39
CA LEU A 104 10.73 8.27 -12.02
C LEU A 104 11.16 9.54 -11.26
N PRO A 105 10.24 10.21 -10.53
CA PRO A 105 10.54 11.42 -9.77
C PRO A 105 11.72 11.32 -8.81
N GLU A 106 12.54 12.37 -8.72
CA GLU A 106 13.80 12.39 -7.96
C GLU A 106 13.65 12.15 -6.45
N TYR A 107 12.53 12.52 -5.83
CA TYR A 107 12.30 12.24 -4.40
C TYR A 107 12.19 10.74 -4.09
N MET A 108 12.02 9.90 -5.12
CA MET A 108 12.07 8.43 -4.99
C MET A 108 13.51 7.89 -4.90
N HIS A 109 14.54 8.73 -5.01
CA HIS A 109 15.95 8.34 -4.83
C HIS A 109 16.30 7.99 -3.38
N PHE A 110 15.62 8.58 -2.41
CA PHE A 110 16.03 8.60 -0.99
C PHE A 110 15.18 7.73 -0.08
N VAL A 111 14.13 7.14 -0.62
CA VAL A 111 13.21 6.34 0.15
C VAL A 111 13.38 4.90 -0.30
N ASN A 112 14.07 4.10 0.52
CA ASN A 112 13.93 2.67 0.41
C ASN A 112 12.44 2.37 0.60
N MET A 113 11.74 2.01 -0.48
CA MET A 113 10.29 1.79 -0.44
C MET A 113 9.92 0.72 0.59
N GLU A 114 10.84 -0.19 0.92
CA GLU A 114 10.71 -1.13 2.03
C GLU A 114 10.71 -0.40 3.37
N GLU A 115 11.66 0.51 3.62
CA GLU A 115 11.70 1.31 4.86
C GLU A 115 10.49 2.23 4.99
N LEU A 116 9.99 2.81 3.89
CA LEU A 116 8.78 3.61 3.94
C LEU A 116 7.54 2.76 4.20
N ALA A 117 7.41 1.61 3.52
CA ALA A 117 6.31 0.69 3.78
C ALA A 117 6.34 0.22 5.25
N GLU A 118 7.51 -0.16 5.76
CA GLU A 118 7.70 -0.53 7.17
C GLU A 118 7.36 0.62 8.11
N LEU A 119 7.77 1.85 7.79
CA LEU A 119 7.48 3.03 8.61
C LEU A 119 5.97 3.32 8.63
N VAL A 120 5.32 3.28 7.47
CA VAL A 120 3.87 3.48 7.33
C VAL A 120 3.12 2.39 8.07
N GLU A 121 3.50 1.12 7.91
CA GLU A 121 2.92 -0.02 8.62
C GLU A 121 3.07 0.15 10.13
N LYS A 122 4.27 0.49 10.62
CA LYS A 122 4.51 0.76 12.06
C LYS A 122 3.65 1.90 12.58
N VAL A 123 3.52 2.99 11.82
CA VAL A 123 2.68 4.14 12.22
C VAL A 123 1.21 3.73 12.24
N LEU A 124 0.73 3.02 11.23
CA LEU A 124 -0.65 2.53 11.17
C LEU A 124 -0.95 1.56 12.32
N THR A 125 -0.10 0.57 12.56
CA THR A 125 -0.23 -0.36 13.69
C THR A 125 -0.26 0.41 15.01
N SER A 126 0.65 1.37 15.21
CA SER A 126 0.65 2.20 16.42
C SER A 126 -0.63 3.04 16.59
N ILE A 127 -1.22 3.53 15.50
CA ILE A 127 -2.50 4.24 15.53
C ILE A 127 -3.63 3.27 15.85
N LEU A 128 -3.66 2.11 15.21
CA LEU A 128 -4.67 1.08 15.44
C LEU A 128 -4.63 0.57 16.89
N ASP A 129 -3.46 0.32 17.46
CA ASP A 129 -3.29 -0.07 18.87
C ASP A 129 -3.82 0.99 19.84
N ARG A 130 -3.75 2.27 19.46
CA ARG A 130 -4.29 3.38 20.27
C ARG A 130 -5.79 3.54 20.11
N LEU A 131 -6.33 3.24 18.93
CA LEU A 131 -7.75 3.40 18.61
C LEU A 131 -8.59 2.18 18.96
N LEU A 132 -7.99 1.00 18.95
CA LEU A 132 -8.59 -0.27 19.33
C LEU A 132 -8.00 -0.65 20.70
N PRO A 133 -8.58 -0.21 21.83
CA PRO A 133 -8.24 -0.81 23.11
C PRO A 133 -8.51 -2.32 22.97
N ALA A 134 -7.44 -3.09 22.89
CA ALA A 134 -7.48 -4.50 22.50
C ALA A 134 -8.13 -5.40 23.57
N GLU A 135 -8.46 -4.87 24.74
CA GLU A 135 -9.15 -5.61 25.79
C GLU A 135 -10.20 -4.68 26.42
N LEU A 136 -11.48 -5.00 26.19
CA LEU A 136 -12.51 -4.53 27.12
C LEU A 136 -12.10 -5.09 28.50
N PRO A 137 -12.06 -4.25 29.56
CA PRO A 137 -11.70 -4.72 30.89
C PRO A 137 -12.59 -5.92 31.25
N GLU A 138 -12.00 -7.03 31.70
CA GLU A 138 -12.80 -8.13 32.22
C GLU A 138 -13.61 -7.62 33.43
N LEU A 139 -14.93 -7.68 33.28
CA LEU A 139 -15.86 -7.30 34.32
C LEU A 139 -16.23 -8.53 35.14
N CYS A 140 -16.09 -8.44 36.46
CA CYS A 140 -16.63 -9.47 37.34
C CYS A 140 -18.16 -9.35 37.46
N GLU A 141 -18.82 -10.39 37.98
CA GLU A 141 -20.28 -10.42 38.14
C GLU A 141 -20.83 -9.25 38.98
N GLU A 142 -20.04 -8.75 39.94
CA GLU A 142 -20.40 -7.60 40.76
C GLU A 142 -20.39 -6.29 39.96
N GLU A 143 -19.39 -6.10 39.11
CA GLU A 143 -19.28 -4.93 38.23
C GLU A 143 -20.37 -4.90 37.16
N ILE A 144 -20.68 -6.07 36.58
CA ILE A 144 -21.82 -6.21 35.64
C ILE A 144 -23.12 -5.82 36.34
N ARG A 145 -23.33 -6.30 37.57
CA ARG A 145 -24.53 -5.98 38.37
C ARG A 145 -24.65 -4.49 38.67
N VAL A 146 -23.54 -3.83 38.99
CA VAL A 146 -23.48 -2.39 39.21
C VAL A 146 -23.86 -1.63 37.93
N LEU A 147 -23.32 -2.01 36.77
CA LEU A 147 -23.67 -1.40 35.48
C LEU A 147 -25.14 -1.60 35.11
N GLU A 148 -25.69 -2.80 35.29
CA GLU A 148 -27.11 -3.07 35.05
C GLU A 148 -28.02 -2.23 35.96
N ALA A 149 -27.64 -2.07 37.22
CA ALA A 149 -28.38 -1.27 38.19
C ALA A 149 -28.34 0.23 37.85
N LEU A 150 -27.18 0.74 37.40
CA LEU A 150 -27.03 2.12 36.91
C LEU A 150 -27.84 2.38 35.63
N ALA A 151 -27.91 1.39 34.74
CA ALA A 151 -28.69 1.51 33.50
C ALA A 151 -30.21 1.48 33.72
N ARG A 152 -30.68 0.80 34.78
CA ARG A 152 -32.11 0.63 35.09
C ARG A 152 -32.63 1.63 36.13
N GLY A 153 -31.78 2.11 37.02
CA GLY A 153 -32.16 3.06 38.05
C GLY A 153 -32.39 4.46 37.47
N SER A 154 -33.47 5.12 37.88
CA SER A 154 -33.74 6.50 37.47
C SER A 154 -33.04 7.53 38.36
N THR A 155 -32.52 7.10 39.51
CA THR A 155 -31.75 7.90 40.47
C THR A 155 -30.58 7.10 41.04
N PHE A 156 -29.56 7.79 41.54
CA PHE A 156 -28.36 7.14 42.11
C PHE A 156 -28.69 6.20 43.28
N SER A 157 -29.55 6.63 44.20
CA SER A 157 -29.99 5.79 45.33
C SER A 157 -30.86 4.61 44.88
N GLU A 158 -31.62 4.76 43.79
CA GLU A 158 -32.35 3.64 43.20
C GLU A 158 -31.42 2.61 42.56
N ALA A 159 -30.38 3.07 41.84
CA ALA A 159 -29.33 2.20 41.31
C ALA A 159 -28.58 1.47 42.43
N ALA A 160 -28.26 2.14 43.54
CA ALA A 160 -27.59 1.51 44.69
C ALA A 160 -28.44 0.38 45.26
N ARG A 161 -29.74 0.65 45.46
CA ARG A 161 -30.71 -0.36 45.91
C ARG A 161 -30.85 -1.53 44.93
N LEU A 162 -30.86 -1.28 43.62
CA LEU A 162 -30.94 -2.33 42.58
C LEU A 162 -29.68 -3.19 42.55
N ALA A 163 -28.51 -2.61 42.82
CA ALA A 163 -27.23 -3.33 42.93
C ALA A 163 -27.10 -4.11 44.25
N GLY A 164 -27.95 -3.83 45.25
CA GLY A 164 -27.85 -4.38 46.59
C GLY A 164 -26.78 -3.70 47.46
N LEU A 165 -26.43 -2.47 47.11
CA LEU A 165 -25.38 -1.68 47.75
C LEU A 165 -25.97 -0.45 48.46
N ARG A 166 -25.20 0.13 49.38
CA ARG A 166 -25.46 1.47 49.91
C ARG A 166 -24.90 2.53 48.95
N ASP A 167 -25.39 3.76 49.04
CA ASP A 167 -24.97 4.85 48.14
C ASP A 167 -23.45 5.11 48.20
N ASP A 168 -22.81 4.97 49.36
CA ASP A 168 -21.35 5.10 49.53
C ASP A 168 -20.56 3.95 48.88
N GLU A 169 -21.14 2.74 48.86
CA GLU A 169 -20.54 1.56 48.24
C GLU A 169 -20.69 1.59 46.72
N LEU A 170 -21.85 2.04 46.23
CA LEU A 170 -22.05 2.28 44.80
C LEU A 170 -21.07 3.34 44.28
N GLY A 171 -20.84 4.42 45.05
CA GLY A 171 -19.84 5.44 44.70
C GLY A 171 -18.45 4.85 44.47
N LYS A 172 -17.98 4.01 45.40
CA LYS A 172 -16.68 3.32 45.28
C LYS A 172 -16.63 2.36 44.10
N ALA A 173 -17.71 1.63 43.83
CA ALA A 173 -17.79 0.73 42.69
C ALA A 173 -17.75 1.48 41.35
N VAL A 174 -18.43 2.62 41.26
CA VAL A 174 -18.40 3.50 40.07
C VAL A 174 -17.01 4.09 39.85
N ASP A 175 -16.34 4.53 40.92
CA ASP A 175 -14.97 5.04 40.83
C ASP A 175 -14.01 3.94 40.34
N GLY A 176 -14.14 2.70 40.83
CA GLY A 176 -13.37 1.55 40.34
C GLY A 176 -13.61 1.24 38.87
N LEU A 177 -14.86 1.34 38.40
CA LEU A 177 -15.20 1.18 36.97
C LEU A 177 -14.61 2.29 36.09
N ARG A 178 -14.54 3.52 36.59
CA ARG A 178 -13.87 4.65 35.91
C ARG A 178 -12.36 4.45 35.83
N GLU A 179 -11.73 4.00 36.91
CA GLU A 179 -10.30 3.68 36.93
C GLU A 179 -9.94 2.54 35.97
N LYS A 180 -10.85 1.58 35.77
CA LYS A 180 -10.73 0.52 34.75
C LYS A 180 -11.00 0.97 33.30
N GLY A 181 -11.49 2.20 33.08
CA GLY A 181 -11.83 2.70 31.75
C GLY A 181 -13.13 2.13 31.16
N VAL A 182 -14.05 1.67 32.02
CA VAL A 182 -15.36 1.11 31.64
C VAL A 182 -16.44 2.20 31.56
N LEU A 183 -16.34 3.23 32.42
CA LEU A 183 -17.22 4.42 32.50
C LEU A 183 -16.40 5.69 32.37
#